data_AF-A0A350G3P4-F1
#
_entry.id   AF-A0A350G3P4-F1
#
_cell.length_a   1.000
_cell.length_b   1.000
_cell.length_c   1.000
_cell.angle_alpha   90.00
_cell.angle_beta   90.00
_cell.angle_gamma   90.00
#
_symmetry.space_group_name_H-M   'P 1'
#
loop_
_entity.id
_entity.type
_entity.pdbx_description
1 polymer ?
#
loop_
_entity_poly.entity_id
_entity_poly.type
_entity_poly.pdbx_seq_one_letter_code
_entity_poly.pdbx_strand_id
1 'polypeptide(L)'
;MFPDVILGLSDHTHGVAPVLGAVTLGARVIERHFTDSNDREGPDHKFAMDPDKWAHMVEETRLLERSLGSSDKFIAENEQDTQVVQRRCLRAARDIKAGEVFTRDMLDVLRPATIGAIKPDQIENVLGTIAINDMPMGKELRWTDLGN
;
A
#
# COMPACT_ATOMS: atom_id res chain seq x y z
N MET A 1 6.09 29.17 12.93
CA MET A 1 6.55 27.86 12.43
C MET A 1 7.96 28.03 11.89
N PHE A 2 8.84 27.04 12.03
CA PHE A 2 10.26 27.13 11.64
C PHE A 2 10.55 26.13 10.50
N PRO A 3 10.17 26.44 9.25
CA PRO A 3 10.18 25.46 8.15
C PRO A 3 11.59 25.02 7.72
N ASP A 4 12.59 25.86 7.93
CA ASP A 4 13.98 25.60 7.50
C ASP A 4 14.86 25.01 8.61
N VAL A 5 14.29 24.75 9.80
CA VAL A 5 15.02 24.23 10.95
C VAL A 5 14.95 22.71 10.96
N ILE A 6 16.12 22.06 11.04
CA ILE A 6 16.21 20.62 11.24
C ILE A 6 15.71 20.29 12.64
N LEU A 7 14.68 19.44 12.73
CA LEU A 7 14.12 18.98 13.99
C LEU A 7 14.72 17.63 14.41
N GLY A 8 14.75 17.39 15.73
CA GLY A 8 15.31 16.19 16.32
C GLY A 8 14.66 15.81 17.64
N LEU A 9 15.11 14.71 18.23
CA LEU A 9 14.70 14.23 19.55
C LEU A 9 15.94 13.94 20.40
N SER A 10 16.01 14.52 21.60
CA SER A 10 16.86 14.04 22.68
C SER A 10 16.00 13.20 23.62
N ASP A 11 16.31 11.91 23.73
CA ASP A 11 15.47 10.92 24.40
C ASP A 11 16.14 10.30 25.64
N HIS A 12 15.34 10.07 26.67
CA HIS A 12 15.78 9.60 28.00
C HIS A 12 15.01 8.34 28.44
N THR A 13 14.38 7.64 27.50
CA THR A 13 13.61 6.42 27.78
C THR A 13 14.50 5.17 27.64
N HIS A 14 14.03 4.01 28.10
CA HIS A 14 14.79 2.77 27.96
C HIS A 14 14.68 2.11 26.57
N GLY A 15 13.57 2.34 25.87
CA GLY A 15 13.25 1.65 24.62
C GLY A 15 13.69 2.38 23.36
N VAL A 16 13.64 1.69 22.23
CA VAL A 16 13.91 2.24 20.89
C VAL A 16 12.66 2.88 20.26
N ALA A 17 11.46 2.53 20.75
CA ALA A 17 10.20 2.97 20.16
C ALA A 17 10.04 4.52 20.06
N PRO A 18 10.43 5.33 21.06
CA PRO A 18 10.33 6.80 20.93
C PRO A 18 11.21 7.36 19.82
N VAL A 19 12.41 6.80 19.63
CA VAL A 19 13.32 7.16 18.54
C VAL A 19 12.69 6.84 17.18
N LEU A 20 12.17 5.63 17.00
CA LEU A 20 11.50 5.23 15.74
C LEU A 20 10.27 6.09 15.45
N GLY A 21 9.47 6.38 16.48
CA GLY A 21 8.33 7.29 16.36
C GLY A 21 8.74 8.69 15.93
N ALA A 22 9.80 9.26 16.54
CA ALA A 22 10.30 10.58 16.16
C ALA A 22 10.81 10.62 14.72
N VAL A 23 11.55 9.60 14.27
CA VAL A 23 12.03 9.50 12.88
C VAL A 23 10.85 9.43 11.90
N THR A 24 9.82 8.64 12.22
CA THR A 24 8.57 8.56 11.44
C THR A 24 7.89 9.93 11.32
N LEU A 25 7.93 10.73 12.39
CA LEU A 25 7.37 12.09 12.43
C LEU A 25 8.27 13.16 11.79
N GLY A 26 9.43 12.77 11.25
CA GLY A 26 10.31 13.68 10.50
C GLY A 26 11.53 14.17 11.26
N ALA A 27 11.83 13.67 12.45
CA ALA A 27 13.10 13.95 13.12
C ALA A 27 14.29 13.52 12.25
N ARG A 28 15.36 14.30 12.29
CA ARG A 28 16.61 14.08 11.53
C ARG A 28 17.85 14.01 12.41
N VAL A 29 17.71 14.35 13.69
CA VAL A 29 18.76 14.25 14.70
C VAL A 29 18.20 13.50 15.89
N ILE A 30 18.91 12.47 16.35
CA ILE A 30 18.56 11.69 17.53
C ILE A 30 19.73 11.74 18.49
N GLU A 31 19.43 12.02 19.76
CA GLU A 31 20.38 12.03 20.85
C GLU A 31 19.90 11.09 21.96
N ARG A 32 20.84 10.30 22.49
CA ARG A 32 20.64 9.32 23.57
C ARG A 32 21.89 9.32 24.43
N HIS A 33 21.71 9.07 25.73
CA HIS A 33 22.84 8.74 26.59
C HIS A 33 23.48 7.42 26.13
N PHE A 34 24.80 7.37 26.15
CA PHE A 34 25.59 6.21 25.81
C PHE A 34 26.51 5.83 26.98
N THR A 35 26.71 4.54 27.18
CA THR A 35 27.68 4.00 28.10
C THR A 35 28.32 2.76 27.47
N ASP A 36 29.56 2.44 27.82
CA ASP A 36 30.16 1.14 27.52
C ASP A 36 29.62 0.00 28.40
N SER A 37 29.08 0.28 29.60
CA SER A 37 28.36 -0.69 30.43
C SER A 37 27.37 -0.01 31.39
N ASN A 38 26.14 -0.55 31.45
CA ASN A 38 25.13 -0.10 32.40
C ASN A 38 25.48 -0.42 33.87
N ASP A 39 26.52 -1.22 34.14
CA ASP A 39 26.95 -1.56 35.51
C ASP A 39 27.73 -0.44 36.19
N ARG A 40 28.24 0.53 35.43
CA ARG A 40 29.00 1.67 35.96
C ARG A 40 28.22 2.47 37.02
N GLU A 41 28.98 3.09 37.91
CA GLU A 41 28.45 4.02 38.90
C GLU A 41 28.25 5.40 38.29
N GLY A 42 27.07 5.98 38.54
CA GLY A 42 26.69 7.30 38.07
C GLY A 42 25.21 7.35 37.69
N PRO A 43 24.60 8.54 37.69
CA PRO A 43 23.15 8.68 37.51
C PRO A 43 22.67 8.22 36.13
N ASP A 44 23.51 8.39 35.10
CA ASP A 44 23.08 8.18 33.71
C ASP A 44 23.40 6.79 33.16
N HIS A 45 24.29 6.05 33.83
CA HIS A 45 24.75 4.74 33.34
C HIS A 45 23.62 3.71 33.32
N LYS A 46 22.67 3.75 34.26
CA LYS A 46 21.63 2.71 34.38
C LYS A 46 20.58 2.74 33.25
N PHE A 47 20.36 3.89 32.62
CA PHE A 47 19.38 4.03 31.54
C PHE A 47 19.99 4.31 30.16
N ALA A 48 21.28 4.67 30.10
CA ALA A 48 22.01 4.86 28.85
C ALA A 48 21.98 3.60 27.94
N MET A 49 22.20 3.81 26.65
CA MET A 49 22.41 2.71 25.71
C MET A 49 23.84 2.17 25.85
N ASP A 50 23.94 0.85 25.96
CA ASP A 50 25.21 0.14 25.77
C ASP A 50 25.53 -0.02 24.26
N PRO A 51 26.71 -0.52 23.87
CA PRO A 51 27.07 -0.71 22.47
C PRO A 51 26.04 -1.54 21.67
N ASP A 52 25.51 -2.61 22.27
CA ASP A 52 24.56 -3.52 21.61
C ASP A 52 23.21 -2.84 21.38
N LYS A 53 22.65 -2.17 22.40
CA LYS A 53 21.40 -1.42 22.30
C LYS A 53 21.52 -0.24 21.32
N TRP A 54 22.67 0.44 21.31
CA TRP A 54 22.93 1.52 20.37
C TRP A 54 22.98 1.00 18.93
N ALA A 55 23.71 -0.08 18.67
CA ALA A 55 23.78 -0.70 17.35
C ALA A 55 22.39 -1.15 16.87
N HIS A 56 21.62 -1.81 17.75
CA HIS A 56 20.24 -2.20 17.47
C HIS A 56 19.33 -1.00 17.15
N MET A 57 19.43 0.10 17.92
CA MET A 57 18.68 1.32 17.62
C MET A 57 19.00 1.87 16.22
N VAL A 58 20.27 1.88 15.83
CA VAL A 58 20.70 2.35 14.50
C VAL A 58 20.17 1.43 13.41
N GLU A 59 20.26 0.11 13.59
CA GLU A 59 19.74 -0.88 12.64
C GLU A 59 18.23 -0.70 12.41
N GLU A 60 17.45 -0.66 13.49
CA GLU A 60 16.00 -0.48 13.45
C GLU A 60 15.61 0.86 12.81
N THR A 61 16.37 1.93 13.11
CA THR A 61 16.15 3.25 12.49
C THR A 61 16.37 3.20 10.98
N ARG A 62 17.44 2.55 10.51
CA ARG A 62 17.73 2.42 9.07
C ARG A 62 16.75 1.49 8.38
N LEU A 63 16.26 0.46 9.07
CA LEU A 63 15.19 -0.40 8.55
C LEU A 63 13.91 0.40 8.39
N LEU A 64 13.50 1.16 9.41
CA LEU A 64 12.34 2.03 9.37
C LEU A 64 12.41 3.03 8.20
N GLU A 65 13.53 3.72 8.01
CA GLU A 65 13.69 4.67 6.90
C GLU A 65 13.46 4.02 5.53
N ARG A 66 13.94 2.78 5.34
CA ARG A 66 13.67 2.01 4.11
C ARG A 66 12.21 1.59 4.02
N SER A 67 11.58 1.23 5.14
CA SER A 67 10.18 0.80 5.21
C SER A 67 9.18 1.94 5.00
N LEU A 68 9.51 3.17 5.38
CA LEU A 68 8.66 4.34 5.14
C LEU A 68 8.45 4.60 3.64
N GLY A 69 9.42 4.19 2.80
CA GLY A 69 9.27 4.22 1.35
C GLY A 69 9.02 5.61 0.78
N SER A 70 8.17 5.70 -0.25
CA SER A 70 7.74 6.96 -0.86
C SER A 70 6.28 7.25 -0.54
N SER A 71 5.94 8.54 -0.44
CA SER A 71 4.54 9.00 -0.41
C SER A 71 3.83 8.85 -1.75
N ASP A 72 4.57 8.61 -2.83
CA ASP A 72 4.01 8.48 -4.17
C ASP A 72 3.27 7.14 -4.31
N LYS A 73 2.00 7.21 -4.67
CA LYS A 73 1.17 6.03 -4.91
C LYS A 73 1.25 5.62 -6.37
N PHE A 74 1.87 4.48 -6.63
CA PHE A 74 1.94 3.87 -7.96
C PHE A 74 1.89 2.34 -7.85
N ILE A 75 1.77 1.65 -8.99
CA ILE A 75 1.88 0.19 -9.04
C ILE A 75 3.36 -0.13 -9.15
N ALA A 76 3.92 -0.81 -8.15
CA ALA A 76 5.31 -1.21 -8.18
C ALA A 76 5.58 -2.25 -9.29
N GLU A 77 6.83 -2.39 -9.70
CA GLU A 77 7.21 -3.31 -10.78
C GLU A 77 6.83 -4.76 -10.46
N ASN A 78 7.00 -5.18 -9.21
CA ASN A 78 6.60 -6.50 -8.71
C ASN A 78 5.07 -6.67 -8.55
N GLU A 79 4.30 -5.60 -8.70
CA GLU A 79 2.83 -5.62 -8.60
C GLU A 79 2.12 -5.69 -9.95
N GLN A 80 2.86 -5.58 -11.07
CA GLN A 80 2.28 -5.46 -12.42
C GLN A 80 1.35 -6.62 -12.79
N ASP A 81 1.74 -7.86 -12.46
CA ASP A 81 0.91 -9.04 -12.69
C ASP A 81 -0.22 -9.13 -11.66
N THR A 82 0.11 -8.87 -10.39
CA THR A 82 -0.81 -8.97 -9.26
C THR A 82 -2.01 -8.04 -9.45
N GLN A 83 -1.81 -6.82 -9.96
CA GLN A 83 -2.92 -5.91 -10.22
C GLN A 83 -3.90 -6.43 -11.27
N VAL A 84 -3.47 -7.24 -12.23
CA VAL A 84 -4.35 -7.85 -13.25
C VAL A 84 -5.06 -9.06 -12.63
N VAL A 85 -4.30 -9.94 -11.98
CA VAL A 85 -4.81 -11.20 -11.45
C VAL A 85 -5.75 -11.01 -10.25
N GLN A 86 -5.46 -10.05 -9.37
CA GLN A 86 -6.20 -9.84 -8.12
C GLN A 86 -7.33 -8.81 -8.22
N ARG A 87 -7.37 -7.97 -9.26
CA ARG A 87 -8.50 -7.06 -9.47
C ARG A 87 -9.64 -7.78 -10.18
N ARG A 88 -10.85 -7.28 -9.94
CA ARG A 88 -12.08 -7.80 -10.55
C ARG A 88 -12.49 -6.91 -11.72
N CYS A 89 -13.15 -7.50 -12.70
CA CYS A 89 -13.83 -6.82 -13.80
C CYS A 89 -15.25 -7.38 -13.94
N LEU A 90 -16.04 -6.76 -14.82
CA LEU A 90 -17.33 -7.30 -15.24
C LEU A 90 -17.09 -8.48 -16.17
N ARG A 91 -17.74 -9.61 -15.85
CA ARG A 91 -17.76 -10.82 -16.68
C ARG A 91 -19.19 -11.25 -16.91
N ALA A 92 -19.45 -11.94 -18.02
CA ALA A 92 -20.77 -12.48 -18.31
C ALA A 92 -21.14 -13.58 -17.28
N ALA A 93 -22.24 -13.41 -16.55
CA ALA A 93 -22.73 -14.40 -15.56
C ALA A 93 -23.40 -15.62 -16.21
N ARG A 94 -23.73 -15.51 -17.50
CA ARG A 94 -24.26 -16.55 -18.37
C ARG A 94 -23.80 -16.30 -19.81
N ASP A 95 -24.15 -17.19 -20.73
CA ASP A 95 -24.05 -16.88 -22.16
C ASP A 95 -25.00 -15.71 -22.49
N ILE A 96 -24.49 -14.71 -23.21
CA ILE A 96 -25.21 -13.52 -23.68
C ILE A 96 -25.15 -13.48 -25.21
N LYS A 97 -26.28 -13.24 -25.86
CA LYS A 97 -26.41 -13.15 -27.32
C LYS A 97 -26.35 -11.71 -27.81
N ALA A 98 -25.82 -11.54 -29.02
CA ALA A 98 -25.86 -10.25 -29.70
C ALA A 98 -27.32 -9.77 -29.81
N GLY A 99 -27.55 -8.49 -29.53
CA GLY A 99 -28.87 -7.84 -29.47
C GLY A 99 -29.54 -7.85 -28.10
N GLU A 100 -29.03 -8.61 -27.11
CA GLU A 100 -29.57 -8.55 -25.75
C GLU A 100 -29.20 -7.23 -25.05
N VAL A 101 -30.14 -6.69 -24.27
CA VAL A 101 -29.91 -5.54 -23.40
C VAL A 101 -29.27 -6.02 -22.10
N PHE A 102 -28.12 -5.46 -21.75
CA PHE A 102 -27.43 -5.81 -20.51
C PHE A 102 -28.26 -5.43 -19.28
N THR A 103 -28.51 -6.43 -18.45
CA THR A 103 -29.17 -6.30 -17.15
C THR A 103 -28.24 -6.77 -16.04
N ARG A 104 -28.54 -6.42 -14.80
CA ARG A 104 -27.64 -6.69 -13.68
C ARG A 104 -27.38 -8.18 -13.48
N ASP A 105 -28.38 -9.04 -13.66
CA ASP A 105 -28.25 -10.50 -13.50
C ASP A 105 -27.38 -11.17 -14.58
N MET A 106 -27.14 -10.50 -15.71
CA MET A 106 -26.23 -10.97 -16.75
C MET A 106 -24.75 -10.72 -16.42
N LEU A 107 -24.46 -9.97 -15.35
CA LEU A 107 -23.11 -9.49 -15.03
C LEU A 107 -22.63 -10.04 -13.70
N ASP A 108 -21.39 -10.53 -13.70
CA ASP A 108 -20.67 -10.97 -12.52
C ASP A 108 -19.40 -10.14 -12.31
N VAL A 109 -18.96 -10.06 -11.05
CA VAL A 109 -17.77 -9.28 -10.66
C VAL A 109 -16.68 -10.24 -10.22
N LEU A 110 -15.83 -10.64 -11.17
CA LEU A 110 -14.89 -11.75 -11.03
C LEU A 110 -13.48 -11.34 -11.46
N ARG A 111 -12.49 -12.11 -11.02
CA ARG A 111 -11.08 -12.01 -11.41
C ARG A 111 -10.80 -12.90 -12.64
N PRO A 112 -9.72 -12.68 -13.39
CA PRO A 112 -8.82 -11.51 -13.35
C PRO A 112 -9.42 -10.32 -14.12
N ALA A 113 -8.96 -9.11 -13.84
CA ALA A 113 -9.28 -7.92 -14.62
C ALA A 113 -8.23 -7.71 -15.71
N THR A 114 -8.41 -8.38 -16.86
CA THR A 114 -7.51 -8.26 -18.01
C THR A 114 -7.45 -6.81 -18.51
N ILE A 115 -6.35 -6.44 -19.16
CA ILE A 115 -6.17 -5.07 -19.67
C ILE A 115 -7.30 -4.73 -20.65
N GLY A 116 -8.00 -3.63 -20.36
CA GLY A 116 -9.15 -3.14 -21.12
C GLY A 116 -10.51 -3.71 -20.70
N ALA A 117 -10.56 -4.63 -19.72
CA ALA A 117 -11.82 -5.09 -19.16
C ALA A 117 -12.52 -3.97 -18.38
N ILE A 118 -13.85 -3.90 -18.49
CA ILE A 118 -14.66 -2.92 -17.78
C ILE A 118 -14.62 -3.21 -16.27
N LYS A 119 -14.33 -2.20 -15.46
CA LYS A 119 -14.18 -2.36 -14.01
C LYS A 119 -15.54 -2.35 -13.29
N PRO A 120 -15.63 -2.91 -12.07
CA PRO A 120 -16.91 -3.05 -11.36
C PRO A 120 -17.58 -1.73 -11.00
N ASP A 121 -16.80 -0.68 -10.77
CA ASP A 121 -17.28 0.69 -10.51
C ASP A 121 -17.95 1.33 -11.73
N GLN A 122 -17.83 0.71 -12.92
CA GLN A 122 -18.40 1.20 -14.17
C GLN A 122 -19.66 0.43 -14.60
N ILE A 123 -20.20 -0.43 -13.74
CA ILE A 123 -21.35 -1.31 -14.08
C ILE A 123 -22.58 -0.53 -14.57
N GLU A 124 -22.87 0.61 -13.96
CA GLU A 124 -24.02 1.44 -14.34
C GLU A 124 -23.93 1.95 -15.79
N ASN A 125 -22.73 2.10 -16.33
CA ASN A 125 -22.52 2.49 -17.72
C ASN A 125 -22.73 1.33 -18.71
N VAL A 126 -22.84 0.09 -18.21
CA VAL A 126 -23.11 -1.11 -19.00
C VAL A 126 -24.60 -1.44 -19.02
N LEU A 127 -25.30 -1.21 -17.91
CA LEU A 127 -26.72 -1.51 -17.79
C LEU A 127 -27.55 -0.71 -18.82
N GLY A 128 -28.43 -1.40 -19.53
CA GLY A 128 -29.26 -0.80 -20.57
C GLY A 128 -28.59 -0.70 -21.94
N THR A 129 -27.28 -0.93 -22.06
CA THR A 129 -26.61 -1.03 -23.36
C THR A 129 -26.91 -2.35 -24.06
N ILE A 130 -26.65 -2.43 -25.37
CA ILE A 130 -26.93 -3.63 -26.18
C ILE A 130 -25.62 -4.41 -26.41
N ALA A 131 -25.63 -5.72 -26.20
CA ALA A 131 -24.53 -6.59 -26.59
C ALA A 131 -24.39 -6.63 -28.12
N ILE A 132 -23.25 -6.22 -28.67
CA ILE A 132 -23.05 -6.27 -30.15
C ILE A 132 -22.45 -7.59 -30.63
N ASN A 133 -21.94 -8.41 -29.72
CA ASN A 133 -21.37 -9.73 -29.99
C ASN A 133 -21.93 -10.77 -29.02
N ASP A 134 -21.96 -12.03 -29.45
CA ASP A 134 -22.16 -13.16 -28.54
C ASP A 134 -21.01 -13.23 -27.53
N MET A 135 -21.33 -13.52 -26.26
CA MET A 135 -20.38 -13.66 -25.17
C MET A 135 -20.69 -14.93 -24.37
N PRO A 136 -19.75 -15.89 -24.29
CA PRO A 136 -19.94 -17.04 -23.41
C PRO A 136 -19.83 -16.63 -21.94
N MET A 137 -20.44 -17.43 -21.06
CA MET A 137 -20.30 -17.30 -19.61
C MET A 137 -18.83 -17.18 -19.20
N GLY A 138 -18.55 -16.23 -18.32
CA GLY A 138 -17.21 -15.94 -17.81
C GLY A 138 -16.34 -15.06 -18.72
N LYS A 139 -16.75 -14.74 -19.95
CA LYS A 139 -16.02 -13.76 -20.79
C LYS A 139 -16.03 -12.38 -20.12
N GLU A 140 -14.89 -11.69 -20.06
CA GLU A 140 -14.85 -10.31 -19.61
C GLU A 140 -15.54 -9.36 -20.58
N LEU A 141 -16.17 -8.32 -20.05
CA LEU A 141 -16.76 -7.27 -20.87
C LEU A 141 -15.71 -6.23 -21.23
N ARG A 142 -15.76 -5.77 -22.48
CA ARG A 142 -14.97 -4.64 -23.00
C ARG A 142 -15.93 -3.62 -23.60
N TRP A 143 -15.52 -2.35 -23.65
CA TRP A 143 -16.34 -1.29 -24.26
C TRP A 143 -16.69 -1.56 -25.73
N THR A 144 -15.88 -2.35 -26.42
CA THR A 144 -16.13 -2.81 -27.79
C THR A 144 -17.20 -3.91 -27.88
N ASP A 145 -17.70 -4.45 -26.77
CA ASP A 145 -18.81 -5.41 -26.76
C ASP A 145 -20.18 -4.71 -26.57
N LEU A 146 -20.20 -3.39 -26.33
CA LEU A 146 -21.40 -2.60 -26.03
C LEU A 146 -21.77 -1.71 -27.24
N GLY A 147 -23.06 -1.70 -27.56
CA GLY A 147 -23.69 -0.82 -28.54
C GLY A 147 -24.70 0.11 -27.87
N ASN A 148 -25.04 1.19 -28.57
CA ASN A 148 -26.11 2.11 -28.18
C ASN A 148 -27.49 1.46 -28.30
#